data_AF-A0A2M9A6V0-F1
#
_entry.id   AF-A0A2M9A6V0-F1
#
_cell.length_a   1.000
_cell.length_b   1.000
_cell.length_c   1.000
_cell.angle_alpha   90.00
_cell.angle_beta   90.00
_cell.angle_gamma   90.00
#
_symmetry.space_group_name_H-M   'P 1'
#
loop_
_entity.id
_entity.type
_entity.pdbx_description
1 polymer ?
#
loop_
_entity_poly.entity_id
_entity_poly.type
_entity_poly.pdbx_seq_one_letter_code
_entity_poly.pdbx_strand_id
1 'polypeptide(L)'
;MRPDLILFGGDLADISDSALDAAGYDSLFRRLTSAAKAGAFAVVGNHEAFMERNGSNPVQWMQKNGMAVLNDETVCTPLACITGRTDFQMARARDIPRKNLEEMLPTDTSLPWILLDHQPRGIEKDYSGALPDLALSGHTHNGQFFPGTAIIHLVWEHAYGPGKLDGIPWLVSSGLGSWGPPVRIGSDTEFWIIRFQAESD
;
A
#
# COMPACT_ATOMS: atom_id res chain seq x y z
N MET A 1 18.12 10.11 4.52
CA MET A 1 16.88 10.85 4.84
C MET A 1 16.31 10.33 6.15
N ARG A 2 15.55 11.13 6.90
CA ARG A 2 14.85 10.73 8.13
C ARG A 2 13.36 11.03 7.94
N PRO A 3 12.59 10.10 7.37
CA PRO A 3 11.16 10.33 7.12
C PRO A 3 10.39 10.37 8.45
N ASP A 4 9.23 11.01 8.44
CA ASP A 4 8.33 10.96 9.59
C ASP A 4 7.50 9.67 9.58
N LEU A 5 7.03 9.25 8.40
CA LEU A 5 6.30 8.01 8.17
C LEU A 5 6.93 7.22 7.02
N ILE A 6 6.84 5.89 7.07
CA ILE A 6 7.09 5.00 5.93
C ILE A 6 5.83 4.20 5.66
N LEU A 7 5.36 4.20 4.42
CA LEU A 7 4.12 3.54 4.02
C LEU A 7 4.44 2.47 2.96
N PHE A 8 4.12 1.22 3.25
CA PHE A 8 4.27 0.08 2.34
C PHE A 8 2.91 -0.27 1.73
N GLY A 9 2.76 -0.11 0.42
CA GLY A 9 1.49 -0.25 -0.30
C GLY A 9 1.10 -1.68 -0.67
N GLY A 10 1.65 -2.72 -0.02
CA GLY A 10 1.47 -4.13 -0.39
C GLY A 10 2.42 -4.63 -1.49
N ASP A 11 2.39 -5.94 -1.75
CA ASP A 11 3.32 -6.68 -2.61
C ASP A 11 4.79 -6.36 -2.27
N LEU A 12 5.11 -6.46 -0.98
CA LEU A 12 6.47 -6.35 -0.47
C LEU A 12 7.32 -7.56 -0.88
N ALA A 13 6.71 -8.75 -0.95
CA ALA A 13 7.41 -10.00 -1.18
C ALA A 13 6.61 -11.02 -2.01
N ASP A 14 7.29 -11.56 -3.02
CA ASP A 14 6.83 -12.68 -3.86
C ASP A 14 7.32 -14.06 -3.36
N ILE A 15 7.97 -14.09 -2.21
CA ILE A 15 8.63 -15.27 -1.64
C ILE A 15 8.18 -15.47 -0.19
N SER A 16 8.41 -16.67 0.34
CA SER A 16 8.05 -16.98 1.73
C SER A 16 8.86 -16.15 2.74
N ASP A 17 8.27 -15.95 3.91
CA ASP A 17 8.94 -15.39 5.10
C ASP A 17 10.25 -16.10 5.44
N SER A 18 10.28 -17.44 5.33
CA SER A 18 11.51 -18.23 5.49
C SER A 18 12.60 -17.88 4.47
N ALA A 19 12.22 -17.59 3.22
CA ALA A 19 13.17 -17.17 2.19
C ALA A 19 13.63 -15.72 2.42
N LEU A 20 12.76 -14.84 2.92
CA LEU A 20 13.13 -13.49 3.33
C LEU A 20 14.14 -13.52 4.48
N ASP A 21 13.89 -14.34 5.50
CA ASP A 21 14.78 -14.55 6.65
C ASP A 21 16.14 -15.10 6.18
N ALA A 22 16.15 -16.12 5.31
CA ALA A 22 17.38 -16.72 4.78
C ALA A 22 18.21 -15.75 3.93
N ALA A 23 17.55 -14.83 3.22
CA ALA A 23 18.20 -13.77 2.45
C ALA A 23 18.71 -12.60 3.33
N GLY A 24 18.40 -12.59 4.63
CA GLY A 24 18.88 -11.60 5.59
C GLY A 24 18.14 -10.26 5.53
N TYR A 25 16.94 -10.22 4.96
CA TYR A 25 16.18 -8.98 4.77
C TYR A 25 15.72 -8.34 6.10
N ASP A 26 15.61 -9.09 7.20
CA ASP A 26 15.19 -8.55 8.50
C ASP A 26 16.01 -7.33 8.92
N SER A 27 17.34 -7.43 8.81
CA SER A 27 18.24 -6.38 9.24
C SER A 27 18.04 -5.09 8.43
N LEU A 28 17.82 -5.23 7.12
CA LEU A 28 17.55 -4.13 6.21
C LEU A 28 16.22 -3.46 6.57
N PHE A 29 15.15 -4.24 6.70
CA PHE A 29 13.82 -3.69 6.96
C PHE A 29 13.70 -3.09 8.35
N ARG A 30 14.31 -3.68 9.39
CA ARG A 30 14.38 -3.04 10.73
C ARG A 30 15.12 -1.72 10.70
N ARG A 31 16.23 -1.63 9.95
CA ARG A 31 16.97 -0.37 9.78
C ARG A 31 16.12 0.66 9.04
N LEU A 32 15.33 0.23 8.05
CA LEU A 32 14.43 1.09 7.30
C LEU A 32 13.30 1.61 8.19
N THR A 33 12.57 0.72 8.85
CA THR A 33 11.41 1.06 9.69
C THR A 33 11.81 1.88 10.91
N SER A 34 12.96 1.61 11.54
CA SER A 34 13.48 2.43 12.65
C SER A 34 13.90 3.86 12.24
N ALA A 35 14.03 4.15 10.96
CA ALA A 35 14.30 5.51 10.48
C ALA A 35 13.04 6.40 10.46
N ALA A 36 11.84 5.83 10.53
CA ALA A 36 10.58 6.56 10.58
C ALA A 36 10.29 7.05 12.00
N LYS A 37 10.06 8.36 12.17
CA LYS A 37 9.87 8.93 13.52
C LYS A 37 8.53 8.58 14.15
N ALA A 38 7.46 8.57 13.36
CA ALA A 38 6.09 8.35 13.82
C ALA A 38 5.61 6.93 13.55
N GLY A 39 6.23 6.21 12.61
CA GLY A 39 5.99 4.79 12.41
C GLY A 39 6.13 4.35 10.95
N ALA A 40 6.16 3.02 10.78
CA ALA A 40 6.09 2.37 9.49
C ALA A 40 4.80 1.56 9.41
N PHE A 41 3.99 1.82 8.40
CA PHE A 41 2.67 1.22 8.20
C PHE A 41 2.64 0.47 6.89
N ALA A 42 1.92 -0.64 6.85
CA ALA A 42 1.84 -1.48 5.68
C ALA A 42 0.43 -2.02 5.47
N VAL A 43 0.07 -2.25 4.22
CA VAL A 43 -1.02 -3.17 3.86
C VAL A 43 -0.42 -4.39 3.17
N VAL A 44 -1.14 -5.50 3.19
CA VAL A 44 -0.79 -6.65 2.36
C VAL A 44 -1.30 -6.46 0.94
N GLY A 45 -0.56 -6.98 -0.03
CA GLY A 45 -1.02 -7.15 -1.39
C GLY A 45 -1.49 -8.57 -1.69
N ASN A 46 -1.82 -8.82 -2.95
CA ASN A 46 -2.30 -10.14 -3.36
C ASN A 46 -1.17 -11.19 -3.35
N HIS A 47 0.10 -10.78 -3.45
CA HIS A 47 1.24 -11.69 -3.39
C HIS A 47 1.49 -12.20 -1.97
N GLU A 48 1.41 -11.34 -0.96
CA GLU A 48 1.44 -11.79 0.44
C GLU A 48 0.28 -12.75 0.74
N ALA A 49 -0.93 -12.41 0.27
CA ALA A 49 -2.09 -13.27 0.45
C ALA A 49 -1.92 -14.64 -0.23
N PHE A 50 -1.27 -14.68 -1.40
CA PHE A 50 -0.93 -15.92 -2.09
C PHE A 50 0.14 -16.73 -1.34
N MET A 51 1.18 -16.09 -0.79
CA MET A 51 2.19 -16.75 0.02
C MET A 51 1.61 -17.36 1.30
N GLU A 52 0.71 -16.65 1.96
CA GLU A 52 0.08 -17.13 3.19
C GLU A 52 -0.75 -18.40 2.97
N ARG A 53 -1.46 -18.48 1.83
CA ARG A 53 -2.17 -19.70 1.41
C ARG A 53 -1.25 -20.89 1.20
N ASN A 54 0.03 -20.65 0.92
CA ASN A 54 1.06 -21.66 0.75
C ASN A 54 1.85 -21.93 2.05
N GLY A 55 1.34 -21.46 3.20
CA GLY A 55 1.91 -21.75 4.52
C GLY A 55 2.99 -20.78 5.00
N SER A 56 3.24 -19.69 4.26
CA SER A 56 4.10 -18.58 4.72
C SER A 56 3.36 -17.71 5.74
N ASN A 57 4.08 -16.90 6.52
CA ASN A 57 3.46 -15.87 7.37
C ASN A 57 4.04 -14.46 7.10
N PRO A 58 3.71 -13.85 5.93
CA PRO A 58 4.26 -12.55 5.55
C PRO A 58 3.88 -11.43 6.53
N VAL A 59 2.65 -11.45 7.08
CA VAL A 59 2.21 -10.46 8.07
C VAL A 59 3.08 -10.52 9.32
N GLN A 60 3.34 -11.72 9.85
CA GLN A 60 4.23 -11.89 11.01
C GLN A 60 5.65 -11.42 10.70
N TRP A 61 6.16 -11.71 9.50
CA TRP A 61 7.47 -11.24 9.06
C TRP A 61 7.56 -9.71 9.03
N MET A 62 6.54 -9.03 8.47
CA MET A 62 6.46 -7.57 8.42
C MET A 62 6.38 -6.95 9.83
N GLN A 63 5.56 -7.52 10.71
CA GLN A 63 5.42 -7.10 12.10
C GLN A 63 6.73 -7.27 12.88
N LYS A 64 7.40 -8.43 12.75
CA LYS A 64 8.74 -8.72 13.31
C LYS A 64 9.81 -7.72 12.84
N ASN A 65 9.58 -7.08 11.69
CA ASN A 65 10.47 -6.10 11.08
C ASN A 65 10.01 -4.65 11.24
N GLY A 66 9.10 -4.39 12.19
CA GLY A 66 8.78 -3.06 12.68
C GLY A 66 7.67 -2.34 11.90
N MET A 67 6.88 -3.07 11.12
CA MET A 67 5.72 -2.52 10.42
C MET A 67 4.43 -2.76 11.22
N ALA A 68 3.59 -1.74 11.33
CA ALA A 68 2.19 -1.91 11.68
C ALA A 68 1.42 -2.31 10.41
N VAL A 69 1.06 -3.59 10.31
CA VAL A 69 0.30 -4.12 9.17
C VAL A 69 -1.18 -3.91 9.44
N LEU A 70 -1.83 -3.10 8.61
CA LEU A 70 -3.22 -2.67 8.73
C LEU A 70 -4.13 -3.52 7.84
N ASN A 71 -5.25 -3.98 8.38
CA ASN A 71 -6.23 -4.80 7.66
C ASN A 71 -7.68 -4.35 7.91
N ASP A 72 -8.18 -3.46 7.05
CA ASP A 72 -9.44 -2.74 7.23
C ASP A 72 -9.54 -2.09 8.62
N GLU A 73 -8.55 -1.27 8.92
CA GLU A 73 -8.44 -0.51 10.16
C GLU A 73 -7.72 0.81 9.96
N THR A 74 -7.91 1.71 10.93
CA THR A 74 -7.34 3.05 10.95
C THR A 74 -6.53 3.26 12.22
N VAL A 75 -5.29 3.71 12.06
CA VAL A 75 -4.40 4.07 13.17
C VAL A 75 -3.97 5.53 13.03
N CYS A 76 -4.15 6.30 14.09
CA CYS A 76 -3.70 7.68 14.15
C CYS A 76 -2.37 7.79 14.91
N THR A 77 -1.45 8.55 14.31
CA THR A 77 -0.21 9.02 14.93
C THR A 77 -0.38 10.51 15.29
N PRO A 78 0.59 11.15 15.98
CA PRO A 78 0.55 12.60 16.17
C PRO A 78 0.63 13.43 14.87
N LEU A 79 0.84 12.81 13.70
CA LEU A 79 1.06 13.51 12.43
C LEU A 79 -0.02 13.23 11.37
N ALA A 80 -0.66 12.07 11.41
CA ALA A 80 -1.64 11.64 10.42
C ALA A 80 -2.42 10.42 10.92
N CYS A 81 -3.62 10.22 10.38
CA CYS A 81 -4.37 8.99 10.47
C CYS A 81 -4.17 8.16 9.20
N ILE A 82 -3.82 6.89 9.35
CA ILE A 82 -3.55 5.97 8.25
C ILE A 82 -4.60 4.87 8.28
N THR A 83 -5.39 4.78 7.22
CA THR A 83 -6.29 3.64 6.98
C THR A 83 -5.61 2.68 6.04
N GLY A 84 -5.51 1.42 6.43
CA GLY A 84 -5.08 0.36 5.54
C GLY A 84 -6.22 -0.58 5.24
N ARG A 85 -6.48 -0.82 3.95
CA ARG A 85 -7.54 -1.72 3.51
C ARG A 85 -7.04 -3.15 3.36
N THR A 86 -7.90 -4.12 3.67
CA THR A 86 -7.71 -5.52 3.26
C THR A 86 -7.58 -5.56 1.75
N ASP A 87 -6.61 -6.30 1.20
CA ASP A 87 -6.49 -6.46 -0.25
C ASP A 87 -7.75 -7.09 -0.86
N PHE A 88 -8.17 -6.62 -2.03
CA PHE A 88 -9.41 -7.07 -2.66
C PHE A 88 -9.37 -8.56 -3.04
N GLN A 89 -8.24 -9.04 -3.57
CA GLN A 89 -8.11 -10.45 -3.93
C GLN A 89 -8.02 -11.31 -2.67
N MET A 90 -7.27 -10.87 -1.65
CA MET A 90 -7.22 -11.53 -0.35
C MET A 90 -8.61 -11.70 0.27
N ALA A 91 -9.40 -10.63 0.35
CA ALA A 91 -10.74 -10.66 0.93
C ALA A 91 -11.65 -11.64 0.20
N ARG A 92 -11.69 -11.53 -1.14
CA ARG A 92 -12.44 -12.45 -2.01
C ARG A 92 -12.04 -13.89 -1.80
N ALA A 93 -10.74 -14.13 -1.67
CA ALA A 93 -10.22 -15.48 -1.67
C ALA A 93 -10.33 -16.13 -0.27
N ARG A 94 -10.49 -15.34 0.80
CA ARG A 94 -10.83 -15.79 2.15
C ARG A 94 -12.34 -15.83 2.43
N ASP A 95 -13.15 -15.36 1.49
CA ASP A 95 -14.60 -15.17 1.66
C ASP A 95 -14.93 -14.31 2.89
N ILE A 96 -14.19 -13.20 3.06
CA ILE A 96 -14.42 -12.21 4.11
C ILE A 96 -14.87 -10.88 3.49
N PRO A 97 -15.79 -10.15 4.14
CA PRO A 97 -16.15 -8.82 3.69
C PRO A 97 -14.96 -7.86 3.89
N ARG A 98 -14.76 -6.95 2.94
CA ARG A 98 -13.98 -5.73 3.19
C ARG A 98 -14.87 -4.74 3.91
N LYS A 99 -14.34 -4.05 4.91
CA LYS A 99 -15.08 -2.95 5.52
C LYS A 99 -15.25 -1.80 4.53
N ASN A 100 -16.39 -1.13 4.62
CA ASN A 100 -16.60 0.15 3.96
C ASN A 100 -15.73 1.20 4.63
N LEU A 101 -15.32 2.22 3.89
CA LEU A 101 -14.48 3.28 4.43
C LEU A 101 -15.13 4.05 5.60
N GLU A 102 -16.46 4.06 5.68
CA GLU A 102 -17.24 4.71 6.75
C GLU A 102 -17.03 4.03 8.11
N GLU A 103 -16.78 2.72 8.09
CA GLU A 103 -16.48 1.92 9.30
C GLU A 103 -15.04 2.15 9.79
N MET A 104 -14.25 2.91 9.04
CA MET A 104 -12.82 3.14 9.26
C MET A 104 -12.49 4.64 9.33
N LEU A 105 -13.47 5.49 9.61
CA LEU A 105 -13.23 6.93 9.79
C LEU A 105 -12.20 7.18 10.90
N PRO A 106 -11.29 8.14 10.71
CA PRO A 106 -10.34 8.53 11.76
C PRO A 106 -11.09 9.11 12.96
N THR A 107 -10.60 8.81 14.16
CA THR A 107 -11.15 9.36 15.40
C THR A 107 -10.75 10.82 15.62
N ASP A 108 -9.61 11.23 15.07
CA ASP A 108 -9.12 12.61 15.06
C ASP A 108 -9.18 13.16 13.64
N THR A 109 -10.20 13.97 13.38
CA THR A 109 -10.43 14.60 12.06
C THR A 109 -9.61 15.88 11.84
N SER A 110 -8.79 16.28 12.82
CA SER A 110 -7.88 17.43 12.66
C SER A 110 -6.56 17.07 11.99
N LEU A 111 -6.28 15.76 11.86
CA LEU A 111 -5.07 15.24 11.23
C LEU A 111 -5.34 14.82 9.78
N PRO A 112 -4.33 14.92 8.89
CA PRO A 112 -4.44 14.38 7.55
C PRO A 112 -4.79 12.89 7.56
N TRP A 113 -5.77 12.50 6.76
CA TRP A 113 -6.21 11.13 6.59
C TRP A 113 -5.66 10.54 5.30
N ILE A 114 -4.80 9.53 5.44
CA ILE A 114 -4.13 8.84 4.34
C ILE A 114 -4.72 7.43 4.20
N LEU A 115 -5.19 7.11 3.01
CA LEU A 115 -5.68 5.79 2.63
C LEU A 115 -4.60 4.99 1.91
N LEU A 116 -4.30 3.80 2.42
CA LEU A 116 -3.52 2.75 1.75
C LEU A 116 -4.49 1.68 1.26
N ASP A 117 -4.64 1.56 -0.07
CA ASP A 117 -5.32 0.43 -0.71
C ASP A 117 -4.41 -0.14 -1.78
N HIS A 118 -3.97 -1.39 -1.61
CA HIS A 118 -2.98 -2.00 -2.48
C HIS A 118 -3.36 -1.91 -3.96
N GLN A 119 -4.62 -2.22 -4.29
CA GLN A 119 -5.12 -2.19 -5.66
C GLN A 119 -5.82 -0.87 -5.96
N PRO A 120 -5.59 -0.25 -7.13
CA PRO A 120 -6.21 1.02 -7.45
C PRO A 120 -7.66 0.84 -7.94
N ARG A 121 -8.55 0.37 -7.05
CA ARG A 121 -9.96 0.07 -7.36
C ARG A 121 -10.93 1.21 -7.07
N GLY A 122 -10.46 2.23 -6.36
CA GLY A 122 -11.26 3.34 -5.85
C GLY A 122 -12.07 3.02 -4.60
N ILE A 123 -13.04 3.88 -4.27
CA ILE A 123 -13.92 3.73 -3.10
C ILE A 123 -15.21 2.97 -3.46
N GLU A 124 -16.01 2.63 -2.45
CA GLU A 124 -17.33 2.03 -2.65
C GLU A 124 -18.27 2.96 -3.45
N LYS A 125 -19.01 2.42 -4.43
CA LYS A 125 -19.86 3.22 -5.35
C LYS A 125 -20.90 4.11 -4.66
N ASP A 126 -21.45 3.66 -3.54
CA ASP A 126 -22.49 4.37 -2.79
C ASP A 126 -21.92 5.00 -1.50
N TYR A 127 -20.60 5.27 -1.48
CA TYR A 127 -19.95 5.92 -0.36
C TYR A 127 -20.48 7.33 -0.15
N SER A 128 -20.91 7.64 1.07
CA SER A 128 -21.44 8.97 1.46
C SER A 128 -20.75 9.60 2.67
N GLY A 129 -19.71 8.95 3.19
CA GLY A 129 -18.92 9.46 4.31
C GLY A 129 -17.86 10.49 3.89
N ALA A 130 -17.01 10.88 4.84
CA ALA A 130 -15.87 11.75 4.56
C ALA A 130 -14.83 11.04 3.68
N LEU A 131 -14.22 11.74 2.73
CA LEU A 131 -13.14 11.17 1.93
C LEU A 131 -11.77 11.37 2.63
N PRO A 132 -10.78 10.50 2.37
CA PRO A 132 -9.41 10.72 2.79
C PRO A 132 -8.81 11.96 2.11
N ASP A 133 -7.79 12.56 2.70
CA ASP A 133 -7.06 13.67 2.09
C ASP A 133 -6.08 13.21 1.00
N LEU A 134 -5.66 11.94 1.06
CA LEU A 134 -4.76 11.32 0.09
C LEU A 134 -5.00 9.82 0.02
N ALA A 135 -5.11 9.28 -1.19
CA ALA A 135 -5.08 7.85 -1.45
C ALA A 135 -3.76 7.42 -2.09
N LEU A 136 -3.24 6.26 -1.67
CA LEU A 136 -2.03 5.64 -2.17
C LEU A 136 -2.31 4.18 -2.54
N SER A 137 -1.92 3.81 -3.76
CA SER A 137 -2.08 2.44 -4.28
C SER A 137 -0.86 1.99 -5.09
N GLY A 138 -0.83 0.72 -5.46
CA GLY A 138 0.22 0.10 -6.26
C GLY A 138 -0.34 -0.97 -7.19
N HIS A 139 0.14 -2.22 -7.08
CA HIS A 139 -0.34 -3.43 -7.74
C HIS A 139 -0.15 -3.53 -9.26
N THR A 140 -0.27 -2.43 -10.00
CA THR A 140 -0.31 -2.49 -11.48
C THR A 140 1.07 -2.64 -12.12
N HIS A 141 2.13 -2.32 -11.37
CA HIS A 141 3.52 -2.20 -11.84
C HIS A 141 3.71 -1.28 -13.06
N ASN A 142 2.72 -0.42 -13.34
CA ASN A 142 2.58 0.29 -14.62
C ASN A 142 2.75 -0.67 -15.83
N GLY A 143 2.22 -1.88 -15.73
CA GLY A 143 2.31 -2.93 -16.75
C GLY A 143 3.65 -3.65 -16.86
N GLN A 144 4.68 -3.22 -16.11
CA GLN A 144 6.03 -3.80 -15.99
C GLN A 144 6.87 -3.90 -17.27
N PHE A 145 6.38 -4.59 -18.30
CA PHE A 145 7.06 -4.74 -19.59
C PHE A 145 6.05 -4.96 -20.72
N PHE A 146 6.45 -4.70 -21.97
CA PHE A 146 5.58 -4.92 -23.14
C PHE A 146 5.13 -6.40 -23.24
N PRO A 147 3.85 -6.69 -23.52
CA PRO A 147 2.78 -5.75 -23.89
C PRO A 147 1.97 -5.19 -22.71
N GLY A 148 2.32 -5.55 -21.46
CA GLY A 148 1.61 -5.09 -20.26
C GLY A 148 1.56 -3.56 -20.15
N THR A 149 2.65 -2.87 -20.45
CA THR A 149 2.71 -1.39 -20.46
C THR A 149 1.69 -0.74 -21.41
N ALA A 150 1.30 -1.43 -22.49
CA ALA A 150 0.29 -0.92 -23.43
C ALA A 150 -1.16 -1.25 -23.01
N ILE A 151 -1.34 -2.35 -22.27
CA ILE A 151 -2.67 -2.88 -21.93
C ILE A 151 -3.13 -2.42 -20.54
N ILE A 152 -2.20 -2.10 -19.63
CA ILE A 152 -2.53 -1.85 -18.22
C ILE A 152 -3.53 -0.70 -18.04
N HIS A 153 -3.41 0.36 -18.84
CA HIS A 153 -4.30 1.52 -18.83
C HIS A 153 -5.68 1.24 -19.45
N LEU A 154 -5.88 0.10 -20.10
CA LEU A 154 -7.19 -0.36 -20.57
C LEU A 154 -7.89 -1.22 -19.51
N VAL A 155 -7.12 -1.82 -18.60
CA VAL A 155 -7.62 -2.70 -17.53
C VAL A 155 -7.94 -1.90 -16.27
N TRP A 156 -7.12 -0.90 -15.97
CA TRP A 156 -7.26 -0.05 -14.79
C TRP A 156 -7.54 1.39 -15.22
N GLU A 157 -8.61 1.96 -14.66
CA GLU A 157 -8.98 3.36 -14.88
C GLU A 157 -7.83 4.31 -14.52
N HIS A 158 -7.18 4.03 -13.39
CA HIS A 158 -5.97 4.73 -12.97
C HIS A 158 -4.85 3.73 -12.67
N ALA A 159 -4.02 3.46 -13.68
CA ALA A 159 -2.98 2.44 -13.58
C ALA A 159 -1.67 2.95 -12.98
N TYR A 160 -1.35 4.24 -13.05
CA TYR A 160 -0.05 4.78 -12.66
C TYR A 160 -0.07 6.30 -12.49
N GLY A 161 0.75 6.79 -11.56
CA GLY A 161 1.07 8.20 -11.39
C GLY A 161 0.02 8.98 -10.57
N PRO A 162 0.09 10.32 -10.60
CA PRO A 162 -0.88 11.18 -9.96
C PRO A 162 -2.23 11.17 -10.71
N GLY A 163 -3.31 11.12 -9.94
CA GLY A 163 -4.68 11.14 -10.43
C GLY A 163 -5.64 11.66 -9.35
N LYS A 164 -6.93 11.37 -9.53
CA LYS A 164 -7.97 11.72 -8.58
C LYS A 164 -8.84 10.52 -8.26
N LEU A 165 -9.15 10.34 -6.98
CA LEU A 165 -10.15 9.39 -6.51
C LEU A 165 -11.32 10.20 -5.96
N ASP A 166 -12.42 10.28 -6.70
CA ASP A 166 -13.61 11.07 -6.29
C ASP A 166 -13.30 12.52 -5.87
N GLY A 167 -12.33 13.12 -6.56
CA GLY A 167 -11.89 14.51 -6.34
C GLY A 167 -10.67 14.66 -5.42
N ILE A 168 -10.31 13.64 -4.64
CA ILE A 168 -9.14 13.68 -3.75
C ILE A 168 -7.85 13.27 -4.50
N PRO A 169 -6.67 13.76 -4.09
CA PRO A 169 -5.39 13.30 -4.65
C PRO A 169 -5.22 11.78 -4.52
N TRP A 170 -4.84 11.12 -5.61
CA TRP A 170 -4.59 9.69 -5.65
C TRP A 170 -3.29 9.38 -6.38
N LEU A 171 -2.36 8.69 -5.72
CA LEU A 171 -1.10 8.28 -6.31
C LEU A 171 -1.07 6.75 -6.47
N VAL A 172 -0.77 6.30 -7.69
CA VAL A 172 -0.59 4.87 -7.99
C VAL A 172 0.86 4.64 -8.38
N SER A 173 1.61 3.98 -7.50
CA SER A 173 3.03 3.72 -7.71
C SER A 173 3.24 2.57 -8.71
N SER A 174 4.25 2.68 -9.57
CA SER A 174 4.73 1.54 -10.37
C SER A 174 5.53 0.55 -9.53
N GLY A 175 5.89 0.88 -8.28
CA GLY A 175 6.56 -0.02 -7.33
C GLY A 175 8.07 -0.15 -7.54
N LEU A 176 8.74 -0.70 -6.51
CA LEU A 176 10.20 -0.85 -6.50
C LEU A 176 10.69 -2.10 -7.25
N GLY A 177 10.00 -3.21 -7.05
CA GLY A 177 10.41 -4.53 -7.55
C GLY A 177 9.77 -4.89 -8.89
N SER A 178 9.68 -6.17 -9.17
CA SER A 178 8.96 -6.73 -10.32
C SER A 178 8.16 -7.92 -9.80
N TRP A 179 6.99 -8.18 -10.36
CA TRP A 179 6.31 -9.45 -10.15
C TRP A 179 6.76 -10.45 -11.23
N GLY A 180 7.07 -11.68 -10.83
CA GLY A 180 7.53 -12.72 -11.76
C GLY A 180 8.91 -12.44 -12.36
N PRO A 181 9.06 -12.34 -13.70
CA PRO A 181 10.37 -12.14 -14.31
C PRO A 181 10.98 -10.79 -13.90
N PRO A 182 12.27 -10.74 -13.53
CA PRO A 182 12.94 -9.52 -13.05
C PRO A 182 13.33 -8.58 -14.19
N VAL A 183 12.34 -8.16 -14.96
CA VAL A 183 12.49 -7.33 -16.16
C VAL A 183 11.47 -6.21 -16.15
N ARG A 184 11.94 -4.99 -16.44
CA ARG A 184 11.10 -3.82 -16.71
C ARG A 184 11.50 -3.21 -18.05
N ILE A 185 10.54 -3.05 -18.96
CA ILE A 185 10.76 -2.45 -20.29
C ILE A 185 9.57 -1.54 -20.60
N GLY A 186 9.81 -0.23 -20.60
CA GLY A 186 8.76 0.77 -20.81
C GLY A 186 7.96 1.10 -19.54
N SER A 187 8.46 0.70 -18.36
CA SER A 187 8.08 1.25 -17.05
C SER A 187 9.30 1.36 -16.15
N ASP A 188 9.22 2.20 -15.12
CA ASP A 188 10.32 2.47 -14.19
C ASP A 188 10.06 1.87 -12.80
N THR A 189 11.14 1.54 -12.10
CA THR A 189 11.14 1.24 -10.66
C THR A 189 11.11 2.55 -9.89
N GLU A 190 10.22 2.68 -8.92
CA GLU A 190 10.11 3.92 -8.15
C GLU A 190 9.68 3.70 -6.69
N PHE A 191 9.98 4.72 -5.88
CA PHE A 191 9.36 4.95 -4.59
C PHE A 191 9.09 6.45 -4.48
N TRP A 192 8.05 6.81 -3.73
CA TRP A 192 7.60 8.19 -3.64
C TRP A 192 8.08 8.85 -2.35
N ILE A 193 8.52 10.10 -2.47
CA ILE A 193 8.76 10.97 -1.32
C ILE A 193 7.68 12.05 -1.35
N ILE A 194 6.77 11.97 -0.39
CA ILE A 194 5.63 12.89 -0.28
C ILE A 194 5.93 13.84 0.87
N ARG A 195 5.84 15.15 0.59
CA ARG A 195 5.99 16.20 1.60
C ARG A 195 4.66 16.91 1.78
N PHE A 196 4.06 16.73 2.94
CA PHE A 196 2.91 17.53 3.35
C PHE A 196 3.40 18.90 3.82
N GLN A 197 2.67 19.93 3.44
CA GLN A 197 2.85 21.30 3.90
C GLN A 197 1.50 21.76 4.43
N ALA A 198 1.48 22.38 5.61
CA ALA A 198 0.28 23.07 6.05
C ALA A 198 -0.04 24.17 5.04
N GLU A 199 -1.31 24.32 4.67
CA GLU A 199 -1.75 25.51 3.96
C GLU A 199 -1.41 26.72 4.83
N SER A 200 -0.75 27.69 4.22
CA SER A 200 -0.51 28.99 4.84
C SER A 200 -1.75 29.83 4.57
N ASP A 201 -2.43 30.28 5.61
CA ASP A 201 -3.47 31.32 5.51
C ASP A 201 -2.94 32.62 4.87
#